data_AF-A0AAE6KNT0-F1
#
_entry.id   AF-A0AAE6KNT0-F1
#
_cell.length_a   1.000
_cell.length_b   1.000
_cell.length_c   1.000
_cell.angle_alpha   90.00
_cell.angle_beta   90.00
_cell.angle_gamma   90.00
#
_symmetry.space_group_name_H-M   'P 1'
#
loop_
_entity.id
_entity.type
_entity.pdbx_description
1 polymer ?
#
loop_
_entity_poly.entity_id
_entity_poly.type
_entity_poly.pdbx_seq_one_letter_code
_entity_poly.pdbx_strand_id
1 'polypeptide(L)'
;MPFKLIFIMLNLFSTLAIAEEANLFQVNYSTQSNNNLHSLQKKPDTKIYAGMNKEKDNIRMLEDGYDLMGISSFQGPFVEPNQALKHAQTIEADAVLVYDRKINEMTRSARLRQIHDEMKKENKGEKNTVIEVSETDLNDKNSKFEFYATYWAKLPPPILGLHVIKLITKNSDTKETQQEKGLKVIAVIKDSPAFKAGIQKGDVVHAFNDANTESPEEFSKSVFKQQGNKVKIKYARDDEEKVVAAELNRR
;
A
#
# COMPACT_ATOMS: atom_id res chain seq x y z
N MET A 1 -14.58 65.69 41.72
CA MET A 1 -14.94 64.34 42.21
C MET A 1 -16.40 64.09 41.83
N PRO A 2 -16.85 62.91 41.34
CA PRO A 2 -16.15 61.66 41.02
C PRO A 2 -16.26 61.22 39.54
N PHE A 3 -15.19 60.57 39.04
CA PHE A 3 -15.10 59.83 37.78
C PHE A 3 -15.96 58.56 37.85
N LYS A 4 -16.77 58.27 36.82
CA LYS A 4 -17.37 56.94 36.62
C LYS A 4 -16.61 56.22 35.50
N LEU A 5 -15.85 55.20 35.90
CA LEU A 5 -15.15 54.25 35.04
C LEU A 5 -16.16 53.49 34.16
N ILE A 6 -15.98 53.54 32.85
CA ILE A 6 -16.64 52.64 31.90
C ILE A 6 -15.82 51.34 31.88
N PHE A 7 -16.42 50.25 32.37
CA PHE A 7 -15.85 48.91 32.29
C PHE A 7 -16.09 48.35 30.88
N ILE A 8 -15.06 48.34 30.04
CA ILE A 8 -15.08 47.64 28.75
C ILE A 8 -14.70 46.17 29.04
N MET A 9 -15.69 45.28 29.03
CA MET A 9 -15.48 43.83 29.05
C MET A 9 -14.93 43.39 27.68
N LEU A 10 -13.60 43.26 27.60
CA LEU A 10 -12.90 42.72 26.44
C LEU A 10 -13.01 41.19 26.47
N ASN A 11 -13.95 40.63 25.72
CA ASN A 11 -14.04 39.17 25.51
C ASN A 11 -12.87 38.73 24.60
N LEU A 12 -11.78 38.24 25.19
CA LEU A 12 -10.76 37.50 24.46
C LEU A 12 -11.30 36.08 24.15
N PHE A 13 -11.93 35.93 22.98
CA PHE A 13 -12.05 34.61 22.35
C PHE A 13 -10.66 34.20 21.86
N SER A 14 -9.96 33.39 22.66
CA SER A 14 -8.72 32.75 22.22
C SER A 14 -9.10 31.58 21.30
N THR A 15 -8.94 31.75 20.00
CA THR A 15 -8.95 30.60 19.09
C THR A 15 -7.67 29.82 19.35
N LEU A 16 -7.75 28.73 20.10
CA LEU A 16 -6.73 27.67 20.02
C LEU A 16 -6.78 27.14 18.58
N ALA A 17 -5.84 27.61 17.75
CA ALA A 17 -5.49 26.90 16.54
C ALA A 17 -4.90 25.56 17.00
N ILE A 18 -5.68 24.49 16.93
CA ILE A 18 -5.16 23.13 17.03
C ILE A 18 -4.22 22.99 15.83
N ALA A 19 -2.91 22.91 16.08
CA ALA A 19 -1.97 22.53 15.04
C ALA A 19 -2.42 21.15 14.54
N GLU A 20 -2.82 21.05 13.28
CA GLU A 20 -3.18 19.77 12.69
C GLU A 20 -1.94 18.89 12.72
N GLU A 21 -1.97 17.84 13.52
CA GLU A 21 -0.86 16.91 13.68
C GLU A 21 -0.49 16.35 12.29
N ALA A 22 0.79 16.39 11.94
CA ALA A 22 1.23 16.06 10.59
C ALA A 22 0.83 14.62 10.24
N ASN A 23 0.16 14.44 9.09
CA ASN A 23 -0.25 13.12 8.62
C ASN A 23 0.98 12.26 8.31
N LEU A 24 1.27 11.27 9.16
CA LEU A 24 2.47 10.45 9.05
C LEU A 24 2.48 9.57 7.80
N PHE A 25 1.32 9.17 7.29
CA PHE A 25 1.22 8.44 6.03
C PHE A 25 1.65 9.30 4.85
N GLN A 26 1.24 10.58 4.83
CA GLN A 26 1.66 11.54 3.81
C GLN A 26 3.16 11.84 3.87
N VAL A 27 3.69 12.09 5.07
CA VAL A 27 5.11 12.43 5.26
C VAL A 27 6.03 11.29 4.81
N ASN A 28 5.60 10.04 5.02
CA ASN A 28 6.38 8.85 4.68
C ASN A 28 5.95 8.22 3.34
N TYR A 29 5.24 8.96 2.49
CA TYR A 29 4.82 8.49 1.18
C TYR A 29 5.97 8.52 0.16
N SER A 30 6.07 7.45 -0.63
CA SER A 30 7.02 7.31 -1.73
C SER A 30 6.29 6.80 -2.96
N THR A 31 6.44 7.49 -4.09
CA THR A 31 5.84 7.11 -5.37
C THR A 31 6.55 5.90 -5.97
N GLN A 32 5.79 4.97 -6.56
CA GLN A 32 6.36 3.80 -7.24
C GLN A 32 6.97 4.17 -8.61
N SER A 33 6.38 5.14 -9.31
CA SER A 33 6.86 5.55 -10.63
C SER A 33 6.85 7.07 -10.79
N ASN A 34 7.65 7.58 -11.73
CA ASN A 34 7.65 9.00 -12.11
C ASN A 34 6.47 9.36 -13.02
N ASN A 35 5.63 8.40 -13.38
CA ASN A 35 4.42 8.67 -14.14
C ASN A 35 3.36 9.19 -13.17
N ASN A 36 2.69 10.28 -13.54
CA ASN A 36 1.62 10.93 -12.80
C ASN A 36 0.36 10.04 -12.81
N LEU A 37 0.45 8.87 -12.18
CA LEU A 37 -0.61 7.88 -12.09
C LEU A 37 -1.61 8.31 -11.01
N HIS A 38 -2.85 8.52 -11.43
CA HIS A 38 -3.96 8.91 -10.56
C HIS A 38 -5.24 8.20 -11.01
N SER A 39 -6.30 8.28 -10.19
CA SER A 39 -7.64 7.86 -10.60
C SER A 39 -8.06 8.51 -11.91
N LEU A 40 -8.92 7.81 -12.65
CA LEU A 40 -9.64 8.39 -13.78
C LEU A 40 -10.66 9.46 -13.34
N GLN A 41 -11.03 9.47 -12.06
CA GLN A 41 -11.96 10.42 -11.49
C GLN A 41 -11.19 11.51 -10.75
N LYS A 42 -11.53 12.77 -11.02
CA LYS A 42 -10.96 13.92 -10.31
C LYS A 42 -11.26 13.92 -8.79
N LYS A 43 -12.29 13.19 -8.38
CA LYS A 43 -12.69 13.00 -6.98
C LYS A 43 -13.22 11.56 -6.81
N PRO A 44 -12.34 10.57 -6.67
CA PRO A 44 -12.75 9.18 -6.53
C PRO A 44 -13.46 8.96 -5.18
N ASP A 45 -14.36 7.98 -5.15
CA ASP A 45 -14.88 7.40 -3.90
C ASP A 45 -13.80 6.48 -3.30
N THR A 46 -12.78 7.09 -2.70
CA THR A 46 -11.60 6.38 -2.18
C THR A 46 -11.99 5.43 -1.06
N LYS A 47 -11.61 4.15 -1.20
CA LYS A 47 -11.88 3.12 -0.19
C LYS A 47 -10.64 2.74 0.60
N ILE A 48 -10.81 2.53 1.89
CA ILE A 48 -9.77 1.97 2.78
C ILE A 48 -10.06 0.50 3.05
N TYR A 49 -9.02 -0.32 3.01
CA TYR A 49 -9.07 -1.74 3.33
C TYR A 49 -7.98 -2.08 4.35
N ALA A 50 -8.29 -2.96 5.28
CA ALA A 50 -7.29 -3.59 6.14
C ALA A 50 -6.62 -4.73 5.36
N GLY A 51 -5.31 -4.64 5.19
CA GLY A 51 -4.53 -5.65 4.50
C GLY A 51 -4.15 -6.83 5.41
N MET A 52 -4.01 -8.01 4.83
CA MET A 52 -3.68 -9.24 5.56
C MET A 52 -2.32 -9.81 5.14
N ASN A 53 -2.06 -9.83 3.83
CA ASN A 53 -0.80 -10.34 3.28
C ASN A 53 -0.40 -9.47 2.10
N LYS A 54 0.60 -8.61 2.33
CA LYS A 54 1.06 -7.61 1.36
C LYS A 54 1.26 -8.14 -0.05
N GLU A 55 1.89 -9.31 -0.20
CA GLU A 55 2.16 -9.87 -1.53
C GLU A 55 0.87 -10.32 -2.22
N LYS A 56 0.02 -11.09 -1.53
CA LYS A 56 -1.25 -11.57 -2.10
C LYS A 56 -2.20 -10.43 -2.41
N ASP A 57 -2.28 -9.45 -1.51
CA ASP A 57 -3.16 -8.30 -1.64
C ASP A 57 -2.72 -7.41 -2.79
N ASN A 58 -1.41 -7.15 -2.94
CA ASN A 58 -0.89 -6.40 -4.09
C ASN A 58 -1.20 -7.10 -5.41
N ILE A 59 -1.02 -8.42 -5.50
CA ILE A 59 -1.34 -9.18 -6.71
C ILE A 59 -2.83 -9.12 -7.00
N ARG A 60 -3.67 -9.26 -5.98
CA ARG A 60 -5.12 -9.12 -6.12
C ARG A 60 -5.51 -7.74 -6.66
N MET A 61 -4.91 -6.67 -6.16
CA MET A 61 -5.17 -5.31 -6.64
C MET A 61 -4.83 -5.19 -8.14
N LEU A 62 -3.68 -5.74 -8.57
CA LEU A 62 -3.32 -5.80 -9.99
C LEU A 62 -4.33 -6.62 -10.81
N GLU A 63 -4.72 -7.81 -10.36
CA GLU A 63 -5.73 -8.65 -11.02
C GLU A 63 -7.11 -7.98 -11.10
N ASP A 64 -7.45 -7.18 -10.10
CA ASP A 64 -8.67 -6.38 -10.08
C ASP A 64 -8.54 -5.11 -10.95
N GLY A 65 -7.42 -4.89 -11.65
CA GLY A 65 -7.23 -3.79 -12.61
C GLY A 65 -6.84 -2.45 -11.96
N TYR A 66 -6.24 -2.50 -10.78
CA TYR A 66 -5.59 -1.35 -10.18
C TYR A 66 -4.10 -1.33 -10.51
N ASP A 67 -3.48 -0.17 -10.40
CA ASP A 67 -2.02 -0.02 -10.48
C ASP A 67 -1.50 0.79 -9.29
N LEU A 68 -0.28 0.46 -8.86
CA LEU A 68 0.30 0.94 -7.61
C LEU A 68 0.89 2.33 -7.80
N MET A 69 0.33 3.32 -7.12
CA MET A 69 0.76 4.71 -7.16
C MET A 69 2.00 4.93 -6.29
N GLY A 70 2.01 4.30 -5.12
CA GLY A 70 3.08 4.45 -4.15
C GLY A 70 2.75 3.78 -2.82
N ILE A 71 3.64 3.98 -1.87
CA ILE A 71 3.60 3.33 -0.56
C ILE A 71 3.91 4.32 0.55
N SER A 72 3.39 4.06 1.75
CA SER A 72 3.88 4.69 2.98
C SER A 72 4.44 3.60 3.89
N SER A 73 5.56 3.86 4.57
CA SER A 73 6.15 2.90 5.51
C SER A 73 6.88 3.64 6.63
N PHE A 74 6.53 3.34 7.89
CA PHE A 74 7.17 3.94 9.05
C PHE A 74 6.95 3.12 10.32
N GLN A 75 7.72 3.41 11.37
CA GLN A 75 7.54 2.85 12.70
C GLN A 75 7.27 3.99 13.69
N GLY A 76 6.39 3.77 14.66
CA GLY A 76 6.01 4.84 15.59
C GLY A 76 4.96 4.42 16.61
N PRO A 77 4.45 5.37 17.42
CA PRO A 77 3.26 5.13 18.24
C PRO A 77 2.06 4.76 17.36
N PHE A 78 0.97 4.31 17.98
CA PHE A 78 -0.26 4.06 17.25
C PHE A 78 -0.72 5.30 16.45
N VAL A 79 -1.14 5.08 15.21
CA VAL A 79 -1.68 6.11 14.30
C VAL A 79 -3.00 5.62 13.76
N GLU A 80 -4.01 6.49 13.77
CA GLU A 80 -5.32 6.19 13.23
C GLU A 80 -5.24 5.85 11.73
N PRO A 81 -5.72 4.67 11.27
CA PRO A 81 -5.69 4.28 9.86
C PRO A 81 -6.42 5.27 8.93
N ASN A 82 -7.37 6.04 9.45
CA ASN A 82 -8.07 7.09 8.70
C ASN A 82 -7.13 8.19 8.16
N GLN A 83 -5.94 8.37 8.76
CA GLN A 83 -4.92 9.26 8.20
C GLN A 83 -4.45 8.79 6.82
N ALA A 84 -4.33 7.47 6.60
CA ALA A 84 -4.00 6.91 5.30
C ALA A 84 -5.11 7.19 4.27
N LEU A 85 -6.38 7.10 4.68
CA LEU A 85 -7.53 7.45 3.82
C LEU A 85 -7.50 8.92 3.40
N LYS A 86 -7.27 9.85 4.34
CA LYS A 86 -7.13 11.29 4.03
C LYS A 86 -6.00 11.54 3.04
N HIS A 87 -4.86 10.86 3.20
CA HIS A 87 -3.76 10.99 2.27
C HIS A 87 -4.11 10.41 0.89
N ALA A 88 -4.73 9.22 0.84
CA ALA A 88 -5.20 8.58 -0.38
C ALA A 88 -6.14 9.49 -1.19
N GLN A 89 -7.07 10.17 -0.52
CA GLN A 89 -7.95 11.16 -1.14
C GLN A 89 -7.18 12.37 -1.71
N THR A 90 -6.16 12.84 -0.99
CA THR A 90 -5.32 13.98 -1.41
C THR A 90 -4.54 13.68 -2.69
N ILE A 91 -4.10 12.44 -2.88
CA ILE A 91 -3.36 12.00 -4.07
C ILE A 91 -4.28 11.43 -5.16
N GLU A 92 -5.61 11.52 -4.97
CA GLU A 92 -6.64 11.00 -5.88
C GLU A 92 -6.51 9.49 -6.14
N ALA A 93 -6.20 8.71 -5.10
CA ALA A 93 -6.22 7.25 -5.16
C ALA A 93 -7.66 6.72 -5.05
N ASP A 94 -7.96 5.62 -5.75
CA ASP A 94 -9.25 4.93 -5.65
C ASP A 94 -9.29 3.97 -4.45
N ALA A 95 -8.14 3.45 -4.03
CA ALA A 95 -8.05 2.55 -2.89
C ALA A 95 -6.74 2.72 -2.11
N VAL A 96 -6.82 2.46 -0.80
CA VAL A 96 -5.67 2.31 0.09
C VAL A 96 -5.80 1.03 0.90
N LEU A 97 -4.74 0.24 0.93
CA LEU A 97 -4.62 -0.92 1.82
C LEU A 97 -3.67 -0.57 2.94
N VAL A 98 -4.10 -0.72 4.19
CA VAL A 98 -3.31 -0.40 5.39
C VAL A 98 -2.98 -1.68 6.14
N TYR A 99 -1.73 -1.80 6.54
CA TYR A 99 -1.19 -2.88 7.35
C TYR A 99 -0.52 -2.26 8.56
N ASP A 100 -0.90 -2.69 9.75
CA ASP A 100 -0.23 -2.33 10.98
C ASP A 100 0.19 -3.60 11.73
N ARG A 101 1.37 -3.54 12.35
CA ARG A 101 1.88 -4.63 13.17
C ARG A 101 2.52 -4.05 14.40
N LYS A 102 2.06 -4.47 15.57
CA LYS A 102 2.71 -4.13 16.83
C LYS A 102 4.09 -4.81 16.87
N ILE A 103 5.16 -4.04 17.11
CA ILE A 103 6.56 -4.52 17.06
C ILE A 103 7.23 -4.58 18.43
N ASN A 104 6.62 -4.01 19.47
CA ASN A 104 7.01 -4.27 20.85
C ASN A 104 5.76 -4.51 21.69
N GLU A 105 5.86 -5.37 22.70
CA GLU A 105 4.78 -5.62 23.64
C GLU A 105 5.26 -5.28 25.04
N MET A 106 4.61 -4.35 25.74
CA MET A 106 4.34 -4.62 27.14
C MET A 106 3.09 -5.47 27.21
N THR A 107 3.25 -6.71 27.66
CA THR A 107 2.09 -7.50 28.10
C THR A 107 1.36 -6.75 29.21
N ARG A 108 0.05 -6.96 29.38
CA ARG A 108 -0.70 -6.39 30.53
C ARG A 108 0.02 -6.66 31.84
N SER A 109 0.58 -7.87 31.99
CA SER A 109 1.38 -8.28 33.13
C SER A 109 2.72 -7.54 33.27
N ALA A 110 3.34 -7.12 32.18
CA ALA A 110 4.54 -6.28 32.19
C ALA A 110 4.21 -4.83 32.58
N ARG A 111 3.09 -4.28 32.06
CA ARG A 111 2.61 -2.95 32.44
C ARG A 111 2.23 -2.88 33.92
N LEU A 112 1.47 -3.86 34.41
CA LEU A 112 1.11 -3.95 35.83
C LEU A 112 2.35 -4.06 36.72
N ARG A 113 3.39 -4.80 36.29
CA ARG A 113 4.68 -4.85 37.01
C ARG A 113 5.38 -3.49 37.03
N GLN A 114 5.42 -2.79 35.91
CA GLN A 114 6.02 -1.46 35.83
C GLN A 114 5.30 -0.46 36.76
N ILE A 115 3.97 -0.47 36.78
CA ILE A 115 3.17 0.40 37.66
C ILE A 115 3.51 0.12 39.14
N HIS A 116 3.64 -1.16 39.53
CA HIS A 116 4.09 -1.50 40.89
C HIS A 116 5.50 -0.99 41.20
N ASP A 117 6.44 -1.10 40.25
CA ASP A 117 7.83 -0.64 40.44
C ASP A 117 7.94 0.88 40.53
N GLU A 118 7.14 1.63 39.75
CA GLU A 118 7.03 3.09 39.82
C GLU A 118 6.48 3.53 41.19
N MET A 119 5.37 2.94 41.64
CA MET A 119 4.75 3.24 42.93
C MET A 119 5.65 2.88 44.12
N LYS A 120 6.43 1.79 44.03
CA LYS A 120 7.41 1.41 45.06
C LYS A 120 8.56 2.40 45.17
N LYS A 121 8.93 3.08 44.07
CA LYS A 121 9.96 4.13 44.09
C LYS A 121 9.45 5.42 44.72
N GLU A 122 8.18 5.76 44.49
CA GLU A 122 7.54 6.95 45.06
C GLU A 122 7.14 6.77 46.53
N ASN A 123 6.56 5.62 46.90
CA ASN A 123 6.14 5.30 48.25
C ASN A 123 7.13 4.35 48.96
N LYS A 124 8.19 4.92 49.53
CA LYS A 124 9.26 4.20 50.27
C LYS A 124 8.81 3.50 51.59
N GLY A 125 7.56 3.05 51.75
CA GLY A 125 7.08 2.57 53.05
C GLY A 125 5.99 1.50 53.07
N GLU A 126 5.08 1.44 52.09
CA GLU A 126 3.87 0.63 52.23
C GLU A 126 3.94 -0.65 51.39
N LYS A 127 4.14 -1.79 52.05
CA LYS A 127 4.12 -3.11 51.41
C LYS A 127 2.66 -3.58 51.27
N ASN A 128 2.30 -4.07 50.07
CA ASN A 128 1.01 -4.66 49.69
C ASN A 128 -0.16 -3.71 49.36
N THR A 129 0.12 -2.55 48.75
CA THR A 129 -0.94 -1.70 48.20
C THR A 129 -1.60 -2.34 46.97
N VAL A 130 -2.93 -2.42 46.97
CA VAL A 130 -3.74 -2.79 45.80
C VAL A 130 -3.91 -1.54 44.95
N ILE A 131 -3.63 -1.65 43.65
CA ILE A 131 -3.67 -0.52 42.72
C ILE A 131 -4.97 -0.59 41.91
N GLU A 132 -5.78 0.46 41.98
CA GLU A 132 -6.89 0.66 41.03
C GLU A 132 -6.30 1.06 39.68
N VAL A 133 -6.66 0.31 38.63
CA VAL A 133 -6.10 0.47 37.28
C VAL A 133 -7.20 0.95 36.35
N SER A 134 -6.98 2.10 35.71
CA SER A 134 -7.90 2.62 34.69
C SER A 134 -7.55 2.07 33.29
N GLU A 135 -8.47 2.20 32.33
CA GLU A 135 -8.19 1.86 30.92
C GLU A 135 -7.02 2.68 30.35
N THR A 136 -6.86 3.93 30.79
CA THR A 136 -5.74 4.78 30.39
C THR A 136 -4.39 4.30 30.92
N ASP A 137 -4.36 3.63 32.07
CA ASP A 137 -3.12 3.05 32.64
C ASP A 137 -2.71 1.76 31.92
N LEU A 138 -3.69 1.07 31.34
CA LEU A 138 -3.50 -0.10 30.49
C LEU A 138 -3.06 0.26 29.07
N ASN A 139 -3.27 1.51 28.64
CA ASN A 139 -2.78 1.97 27.35
C ASN A 139 -1.25 2.09 27.39
N ASP A 140 -0.58 1.19 26.68
CA ASP A 140 0.86 1.15 26.60
C ASP A 140 1.36 2.29 25.71
N LYS A 141 1.74 3.41 26.33
CA LYS A 141 2.38 4.58 25.68
C LYS A 141 3.69 4.24 24.96
N ASN A 142 4.30 3.10 25.29
CA ASN A 142 5.49 2.60 24.62
C ASN A 142 5.16 1.68 23.45
N SER A 143 3.88 1.40 23.16
CA SER A 143 3.48 0.60 22.00
C SER A 143 4.02 1.24 20.73
N LYS A 144 4.86 0.49 20.04
CA LYS A 144 5.43 0.78 18.74
C LYS A 144 4.79 -0.15 17.74
N PHE A 145 4.39 0.44 16.64
CA PHE A 145 3.81 -0.22 15.51
C PHE A 145 4.70 0.02 14.30
N GLU A 146 4.72 -0.95 13.41
CA GLU A 146 5.16 -0.80 12.03
C GLU A 146 3.91 -0.61 11.18
N PHE A 147 3.84 0.50 10.46
CA PHE A 147 2.79 0.81 9.52
C PHE A 147 3.30 0.67 8.10
N TYR A 148 2.44 0.12 7.25
CA TYR A 148 2.65 0.05 5.82
C TYR A 148 1.32 0.34 5.11
N ALA A 149 1.35 1.14 4.06
CA ALA A 149 0.18 1.39 3.23
C ALA A 149 0.53 1.34 1.74
N THR A 150 -0.37 0.82 0.92
CA THR A 150 -0.26 0.84 -0.55
C THR A 150 -1.44 1.61 -1.13
N TYR A 151 -1.17 2.51 -2.09
CA TYR A 151 -2.15 3.41 -2.69
C TYR A 151 -2.34 3.09 -4.17
N TRP A 152 -3.58 3.02 -4.62
CA TRP A 152 -3.93 2.39 -5.89
C TRP A 152 -4.85 3.26 -6.73
N ALA A 153 -4.54 3.37 -8.02
CA ALA A 153 -5.39 3.97 -9.03
C ALA A 153 -6.11 2.87 -9.81
N LYS A 154 -7.41 3.03 -10.04
CA LYS A 154 -8.20 2.14 -10.89
C LYS A 154 -7.96 2.49 -12.35
N LEU A 155 -7.49 1.51 -13.13
CA LEU A 155 -7.21 1.70 -14.54
C LEU A 155 -8.46 1.50 -15.41
N PRO A 156 -8.52 2.12 -16.61
CA PRO A 156 -9.52 1.78 -17.59
C PRO A 156 -9.27 0.36 -18.10
N PRO A 157 -10.25 -0.27 -18.79
CA PRO A 157 -10.07 -1.59 -19.39
C PRO A 157 -8.74 -1.67 -20.17
N PRO A 158 -7.89 -2.67 -19.88
CA PRO A 158 -6.55 -2.73 -20.46
C PRO A 158 -6.62 -3.20 -21.92
N ILE A 159 -5.61 -2.86 -22.72
CA ILE A 159 -5.47 -3.33 -24.11
C ILE A 159 -5.29 -4.85 -24.15
N LEU A 160 -4.40 -5.39 -23.29
CA LEU A 160 -4.15 -6.82 -23.15
C LEU A 160 -4.46 -7.33 -21.73
N GLY A 161 -3.96 -6.63 -20.70
CA GLY A 161 -4.23 -6.96 -19.30
C GLY A 161 -3.21 -7.89 -18.63
N LEU A 162 -1.94 -7.77 -18.99
CA LEU A 162 -0.83 -8.47 -18.34
C LEU A 162 0.07 -7.51 -17.58
N HIS A 163 0.36 -7.85 -16.33
CA HIS A 163 1.49 -7.28 -15.61
C HIS A 163 2.67 -8.25 -15.71
N VAL A 164 3.76 -7.77 -16.29
CA VAL A 164 4.96 -8.58 -16.53
C VAL A 164 6.19 -7.93 -15.93
N ILE A 165 7.12 -8.76 -15.48
CA ILE A 165 8.45 -8.35 -15.05
C ILE A 165 9.50 -9.08 -15.86
N LYS A 166 10.69 -8.51 -15.92
CA LYS A 166 11.85 -9.16 -16.51
C LYS A 166 12.14 -10.47 -15.76
N LEU A 167 12.32 -11.57 -16.48
CA LEU A 167 12.66 -12.85 -15.86
C LEU A 167 14.13 -12.82 -15.42
N ILE A 168 14.34 -13.06 -14.13
CA ILE A 168 15.65 -13.06 -13.49
C ILE A 168 15.72 -14.33 -12.65
N THR A 169 16.66 -15.21 -12.96
CA THR A 169 16.94 -16.39 -12.14
C THR A 169 18.18 -16.19 -11.31
N LYS A 170 18.15 -16.73 -10.10
CA LYS A 170 19.26 -16.68 -9.17
C LYS A 170 19.77 -18.09 -8.99
N ASN A 171 21.03 -18.32 -9.37
CA ASN A 171 21.67 -19.60 -9.18
C ASN A 171 21.86 -19.82 -7.67
N SER A 172 21.34 -20.93 -7.14
CA SER A 172 21.37 -21.24 -5.70
C SER A 172 22.80 -21.44 -5.19
N ASP A 173 23.70 -21.94 -6.04
CA ASP A 173 25.04 -22.37 -5.63
C ASP A 173 26.05 -21.23 -5.72
N THR A 174 25.96 -20.41 -6.77
CA THR A 174 26.89 -19.29 -7.00
C THR A 174 26.35 -17.94 -6.52
N LYS A 175 25.06 -17.86 -6.14
CA LYS A 175 24.31 -16.61 -5.88
C LYS A 175 24.33 -15.62 -7.06
N GLU A 176 24.81 -16.04 -8.23
CA GLU A 176 24.84 -15.22 -9.43
C GLU A 176 23.44 -15.09 -10.01
N THR A 177 23.15 -13.89 -10.52
CA THR A 177 21.89 -13.57 -11.15
C THR A 177 22.06 -13.76 -12.65
N GLN A 178 21.39 -14.75 -13.24
CA GLN A 178 21.31 -14.92 -14.68
C GLN A 178 19.98 -14.35 -15.18
N GLN A 179 20.09 -13.50 -16.19
CA GLN A 179 18.92 -13.01 -16.89
C GLN A 179 18.47 -14.07 -17.89
N GLU A 180 17.27 -14.60 -17.70
CA GLU A 180 16.66 -15.52 -18.64
C GLU A 180 15.84 -14.79 -19.70
N LYS A 181 15.58 -15.49 -20.81
CA LYS A 181 14.79 -14.94 -21.90
C LYS A 181 13.31 -14.95 -21.55
N GLY A 182 12.64 -13.83 -21.81
CA GLY A 182 11.19 -13.69 -21.64
C GLY A 182 10.79 -12.84 -20.44
N LEU A 183 9.48 -12.67 -20.30
CA LEU A 183 8.83 -11.82 -19.31
C LEU A 183 7.91 -12.64 -18.44
N LYS A 184 8.14 -12.63 -17.12
CA LYS A 184 7.34 -13.36 -16.15
C LYS A 184 6.03 -12.63 -15.90
N VAL A 185 4.90 -13.32 -16.05
CA VAL A 185 3.57 -12.82 -15.72
C VAL A 185 3.36 -12.85 -14.20
N ILE A 186 3.17 -11.68 -13.60
CA ILE A 186 2.95 -11.55 -12.15
C ILE A 186 1.48 -11.38 -11.78
N ALA A 187 0.66 -10.87 -12.69
CA ALA A 187 -0.78 -10.75 -12.54
C ALA A 187 -1.45 -10.68 -13.92
N VAL A 188 -2.68 -11.20 -14.00
CA VAL A 188 -3.53 -11.11 -15.19
C VAL A 188 -4.82 -10.41 -14.78
N ILE A 189 -5.14 -9.29 -15.42
CA ILE A 189 -6.33 -8.50 -15.10
C ILE A 189 -7.58 -9.33 -15.44
N LYS A 190 -8.52 -9.46 -14.52
CA LYS A 190 -9.78 -10.19 -14.71
C LYS A 190 -10.57 -9.62 -15.90
N ASP A 191 -11.21 -10.52 -16.65
CA ASP A 191 -12.01 -10.20 -17.85
C ASP A 191 -11.27 -9.48 -18.99
N SER A 192 -9.95 -9.32 -18.87
CA SER A 192 -9.10 -8.76 -19.92
C SER A 192 -8.93 -9.72 -21.12
N PRO A 193 -8.44 -9.23 -22.27
CA PRO A 193 -8.07 -10.08 -23.39
C PRO A 193 -7.10 -11.21 -23.03
N ALA A 194 -6.10 -10.96 -22.18
CA ALA A 194 -5.17 -11.97 -21.73
C ALA A 194 -5.83 -13.04 -20.86
N PHE A 195 -6.74 -12.62 -19.97
CA PHE A 195 -7.52 -13.54 -19.14
C PHE A 195 -8.42 -14.44 -20.00
N LYS A 196 -9.13 -13.86 -20.97
CA LYS A 196 -9.97 -14.59 -21.93
C LYS A 196 -9.17 -15.54 -22.82
N ALA A 197 -7.92 -15.19 -23.13
CA ALA A 197 -6.96 -16.05 -23.82
C ALA A 197 -6.36 -17.15 -22.92
N GLY A 198 -6.71 -17.21 -21.62
CA GLY A 198 -6.25 -18.26 -20.71
C GLY A 198 -4.79 -18.14 -20.26
N ILE A 199 -4.18 -16.96 -20.41
CA ILE A 199 -2.88 -16.65 -19.81
C ILE A 199 -3.06 -16.55 -18.30
N GLN A 200 -2.07 -17.03 -17.55
CA GLN A 200 -2.13 -17.15 -16.09
C GLN A 200 -0.88 -16.52 -15.45
N LYS A 201 -1.02 -16.14 -14.18
CA LYS A 201 0.11 -15.79 -13.33
C LYS A 201 1.11 -16.96 -13.31
N GLY A 202 2.38 -16.66 -13.47
CA GLY A 202 3.46 -17.65 -13.53
C GLY A 202 3.90 -17.99 -14.95
N ASP A 203 3.08 -17.72 -15.97
CA ASP A 203 3.49 -17.89 -17.37
C ASP A 203 4.71 -17.02 -17.68
N VAL A 204 5.56 -17.49 -18.60
CA VAL A 204 6.69 -16.71 -19.12
C VAL A 204 6.42 -16.39 -20.58
N VAL A 205 6.22 -15.12 -20.91
CA VAL A 205 6.01 -14.66 -22.28
C VAL A 205 7.36 -14.58 -22.98
N HIS A 206 7.52 -15.32 -24.08
CA HIS A 206 8.74 -15.31 -24.88
C HIS A 206 8.61 -14.45 -26.14
N ALA A 207 7.43 -14.43 -26.76
CA ALA A 207 7.20 -13.66 -27.97
C ALA A 207 5.78 -13.09 -28.06
N PHE A 208 5.68 -11.93 -28.69
CA PHE A 208 4.45 -11.25 -29.04
C PHE A 208 4.40 -11.07 -30.55
N ASN A 209 3.40 -11.69 -31.18
CA ASN A 209 3.40 -12.06 -32.59
C ASN A 209 4.68 -12.84 -32.95
N ASP A 210 5.43 -12.37 -33.93
CA ASP A 210 6.67 -12.99 -34.40
C ASP A 210 7.93 -12.31 -33.81
N ALA A 211 7.76 -11.40 -32.85
CA ALA A 211 8.85 -10.67 -32.19
C ALA A 211 9.10 -11.19 -30.77
N ASN A 212 10.35 -11.50 -30.46
CA ASN A 212 10.77 -11.85 -29.09
C ASN A 212 10.61 -10.65 -28.16
N THR A 213 10.29 -10.93 -26.89
CA THR A 213 10.05 -9.90 -25.89
C THR A 213 10.99 -10.09 -24.71
N GLU A 214 11.92 -9.16 -24.53
CA GLU A 214 12.93 -9.22 -23.46
C GLU A 214 12.86 -8.04 -22.48
N SER A 215 12.10 -6.99 -22.83
CA SER A 215 11.85 -5.81 -22.00
C SER A 215 10.34 -5.62 -21.76
N PRO A 216 9.90 -5.38 -20.51
CA PRO A 216 8.52 -4.98 -20.21
C PRO A 216 8.06 -3.72 -20.96
N GLU A 217 8.96 -2.75 -21.13
CA GLU A 217 8.67 -1.49 -21.82
C GLU A 217 8.43 -1.69 -23.32
N GLU A 218 9.27 -2.49 -23.98
CA GLU A 218 9.10 -2.83 -25.40
C GLU A 218 7.86 -3.69 -25.64
N PHE A 219 7.59 -4.64 -24.74
CA PHE A 219 6.36 -5.41 -24.76
C PHE A 219 5.12 -4.52 -24.67
N SER A 220 5.10 -3.60 -23.70
CA SER A 220 3.99 -2.65 -23.51
C SER A 220 3.78 -1.77 -24.73
N LYS A 221 4.86 -1.26 -25.35
CA LYS A 221 4.80 -0.50 -26.61
C LYS A 221 4.24 -1.33 -27.76
N SER A 222 4.62 -2.60 -27.86
CA SER A 222 4.18 -3.51 -28.92
C SER A 222 2.70 -3.85 -28.79
N VAL A 223 2.24 -4.12 -27.57
CA VAL A 223 0.81 -4.29 -27.25
C VAL A 223 0.02 -3.05 -27.64
N PHE A 224 0.50 -1.85 -27.28
CA PHE A 224 -0.17 -0.60 -27.62
C PHE A 224 -0.30 -0.38 -29.14
N LYS A 225 0.74 -0.70 -29.91
CA LYS A 225 0.72 -0.61 -31.39
C LYS A 225 -0.29 -1.55 -32.04
N GLN A 226 -0.62 -2.66 -31.39
CA GLN A 226 -1.53 -3.69 -31.92
C GLN A 226 -2.94 -3.62 -31.33
N GLN A 227 -3.28 -2.54 -30.62
CA GLN A 227 -4.62 -2.36 -30.06
C GLN A 227 -5.73 -2.57 -31.09
N GLY A 228 -6.80 -3.26 -30.70
CA GLY A 228 -7.91 -3.63 -31.58
C GLY A 228 -7.63 -4.80 -32.54
N ASN A 229 -6.39 -5.31 -32.63
CA ASN A 229 -6.05 -6.43 -33.50
C ASN A 229 -6.03 -7.76 -32.74
N LYS A 230 -6.16 -8.86 -33.49
CA LYS A 230 -5.88 -10.21 -33.01
C LYS A 230 -4.37 -10.45 -33.06
N VAL A 231 -3.81 -10.90 -31.94
CA VAL A 231 -2.36 -11.11 -31.79
C VAL A 231 -2.07 -12.53 -31.32
N LYS A 232 -0.88 -13.04 -31.63
CA LYS A 232 -0.37 -14.33 -31.17
C LYS A 232 0.59 -14.10 -30.01
N ILE A 233 0.48 -14.88 -28.94
CA ILE A 233 1.38 -14.79 -27.78
C ILE A 233 2.01 -16.17 -27.59
N LYS A 234 3.34 -16.23 -27.66
CA LYS A 234 4.11 -17.43 -27.33
C LYS A 234 4.58 -17.32 -25.88
N TYR A 235 4.24 -18.31 -25.07
CA TYR A 235 4.58 -18.35 -23.65
C TYR A 235 4.97 -19.77 -23.22
N ALA A 236 5.60 -19.89 -22.06
CA ALA A 236 5.84 -21.16 -21.39
C ALA A 236 5.00 -21.26 -20.10
N ARG A 237 4.48 -22.46 -19.84
CA ARG A 237 3.83 -22.83 -18.57
C ARG A 237 4.31 -24.21 -18.19
N ASP A 238 4.88 -24.34 -17.00
CA ASP A 238 5.48 -25.59 -16.51
C ASP A 238 6.52 -26.15 -17.52
N ASP A 239 7.39 -25.26 -18.02
CA ASP A 239 8.42 -25.52 -19.04
C ASP A 239 7.91 -25.98 -20.43
N GLU A 240 6.59 -26.05 -20.63
CA GLU A 240 5.99 -26.35 -21.92
C GLU A 240 5.69 -25.08 -22.72
N GLU A 241 6.23 -24.99 -23.95
CA GLU A 241 5.90 -23.90 -24.87
C GLU A 241 4.46 -24.02 -25.39
N LYS A 242 3.72 -22.93 -25.27
CA LYS A 242 2.32 -22.78 -25.68
C LYS A 242 2.16 -21.51 -26.51
N VAL A 243 1.12 -21.52 -27.33
CA VAL A 243 0.75 -20.40 -28.18
C VAL A 243 -0.73 -20.15 -28.01
N VAL A 244 -1.10 -18.89 -27.82
CA VAL A 244 -2.51 -18.48 -27.81
C VAL A 244 -2.75 -17.26 -28.68
N ALA A 245 -3.97 -17.12 -29.18
CA ALA A 245 -4.43 -15.91 -29.83
C ALA A 245 -5.28 -15.08 -28.86
N ALA A 246 -5.03 -13.77 -28.80
CA ALA A 246 -5.80 -12.82 -27.98
C ALA A 246 -6.35 -11.70 -28.86
N GLU A 247 -7.58 -11.28 -28.59
CA GLU A 247 -8.23 -10.15 -29.28
C GLU A 247 -8.06 -8.89 -28.43
N LEU A 248 -7.19 -7.98 -28.85
CA LEU A 248 -6.83 -6.81 -28.05
C LEU A 248 -7.96 -5.78 -28.03
N ASN A 249 -8.17 -5.17 -26.86
CA ASN A 249 -9.08 -4.03 -26.75
C ASN A 249 -8.51 -2.83 -27.50
N ARG A 250 -9.40 -1.96 -27.98
CA ARG A 250 -9.05 -0.65 -28.52
C ARG A 250 -9.13 0.41 -27.43
N ARG A 251 -8.17 1.32 -27.37
CA ARG A 251 -8.13 2.40 -26.38
C ARG A 251 -8.13 3.77 -27.04
#